data_AF-A0A7Y4ZUW6-F1
#
_entry.id   AF-A0A7Y4ZUW6-F1
#
_cell.length_a   1.000
_cell.length_b   1.000
_cell.length_c   1.000
_cell.angle_alpha   90.00
_cell.angle_beta   90.00
_cell.angle_gamma   90.00
#
_symmetry.space_group_name_H-M   'P 1'
#
loop_
_entity.id
_entity.type
_entity.pdbx_description
1 polymer ?
#
loop_
_entity_poly.entity_id
_entity_poly.type
_entity_poly.pdbx_seq_one_letter_code
_entity_poly.pdbx_strand_id
1 'polypeptide(L)'
;MPEAEHRPVRVVLDTNVLVSAMLGPGRVPDLLVALLVAQRIPILYDARIRAEYADVIMRPKFRAIPAARRERLLADVLEVGLELSNVGRYDGPLADEDDRMFVEVARAGAAYALITGNLRDYPPSLGFPVLPPATALAELGPPCAATIDRTSSS
;
A
#
# COMPACT_ATOMS: atom_id res chain seq x y z
N MET A 1 10.27 24.22 21.99
CA MET A 1 10.64 22.96 21.33
C MET A 1 9.44 22.56 20.50
N PRO A 2 9.47 22.58 19.15
CA PRO A 2 8.36 22.05 18.40
C PRO A 2 8.35 20.54 18.60
N GLU A 3 7.21 20.00 19.02
CA GLU A 3 6.92 18.57 19.00
C GLU A 3 7.22 18.07 17.59
N ALA A 4 7.94 16.95 17.47
CA ALA A 4 8.11 16.28 16.20
C ALA A 4 6.70 15.92 15.69
N GLU A 5 6.20 16.71 14.74
CA GLU A 5 4.94 16.45 14.07
C GLU A 5 5.01 15.02 13.55
N HIS A 6 4.25 14.11 14.18
CA HIS A 6 4.04 12.76 13.67
C HIS A 6 3.29 12.93 12.36
N ARG A 7 4.03 13.09 11.26
CA ARG A 7 3.45 13.13 9.93
C ARG A 7 2.72 11.79 9.75
N PRO A 8 1.39 11.80 9.55
CA PRO A 8 0.63 10.57 9.50
C PRO A 8 1.16 9.72 8.34
N VAL A 9 1.61 8.51 8.67
CA VAL A 9 2.08 7.54 7.69
C VAL A 9 0.88 7.12 6.85
N ARG A 10 1.00 7.22 5.54
CA ARG A 10 -0.03 6.90 4.55
C ARG A 10 0.64 6.35 3.30
N VAL A 11 0.04 5.39 2.64
CA VAL A 11 0.69 4.63 1.59
C VAL A 11 -0.20 4.55 0.35
N VAL A 12 0.41 4.30 -0.81
CA VAL A 12 -0.31 3.89 -2.02
C VAL A 12 -0.03 2.41 -2.25
N LEU A 13 -1.07 1.64 -2.55
CA LEU A 13 -0.90 0.24 -2.96
C LEU A 13 -1.04 0.14 -4.48
N ASP A 14 -0.07 -0.49 -5.13
CA ASP A 14 -0.25 -0.97 -6.50
C ASP A 14 -1.30 -2.11 -6.50
N THR A 15 -2.08 -2.18 -7.57
CA THR A 15 -3.02 -3.28 -7.88
C THR A 15 -2.36 -4.65 -7.75
N ASN A 16 -1.09 -4.81 -8.13
CA ASN A 16 -0.40 -6.09 -8.03
C ASN A 16 -0.29 -6.61 -6.58
N VAL A 17 -0.24 -5.71 -5.59
CA VAL A 17 -0.17 -6.06 -4.17
C VAL A 17 -1.52 -6.61 -3.72
N LEU A 18 -2.62 -5.96 -4.11
CA LEU A 18 -3.98 -6.41 -3.85
C LEU A 18 -4.23 -7.79 -4.47
N VAL A 19 -3.82 -7.98 -5.73
CA VAL A 19 -3.90 -9.28 -6.41
C VAL A 19 -3.10 -10.35 -5.69
N SER A 20 -1.89 -10.02 -5.24
CA SER A 20 -1.01 -10.97 -4.55
C SER A 20 -1.55 -11.36 -3.18
N ALA A 21 -2.13 -10.41 -2.44
CA ALA A 21 -2.82 -10.64 -1.18
C ALA A 21 -4.06 -11.54 -1.35
N MET A 22 -4.78 -11.35 -2.46
CA MET A 22 -5.93 -12.16 -2.82
C MET A 22 -5.54 -13.61 -3.17
N LEU A 23 -4.44 -13.81 -3.91
CA LEU A 23 -3.92 -15.12 -4.32
C LEU A 23 -3.16 -15.88 -3.23
N GLY A 24 -2.69 -15.16 -2.20
CA GLY A 24 -1.83 -15.71 -1.18
C GLY A 24 -2.25 -15.33 0.23
N PRO A 25 -3.36 -15.89 0.76
CA PRO A 25 -3.74 -15.68 2.16
C PRO A 25 -2.58 -16.02 3.11
N GLY A 26 -2.33 -15.16 4.09
CA GLY A 26 -1.23 -15.29 5.05
C GLY A 26 0.17 -15.04 4.49
N ARG A 27 0.33 -14.72 3.20
CA ARG A 27 1.61 -14.27 2.63
C ARG A 27 1.82 -12.78 2.88
N VAL A 28 3.05 -12.33 2.66
CA VAL A 28 3.49 -10.95 2.93
C VAL A 28 2.51 -9.87 2.43
N PRO A 29 1.98 -9.88 1.19
CA PRO A 29 1.05 -8.84 0.74
C PRO A 29 -0.28 -8.85 1.53
N ASP A 30 -0.77 -10.03 1.90
CA ASP A 30 -2.00 -10.16 2.70
C ASP A 30 -1.79 -9.69 4.13
N LEU A 31 -0.66 -10.09 4.74
CA LEU A 31 -0.27 -9.63 6.07
C LEU A 31 -0.06 -8.11 6.11
N LEU A 32 0.49 -7.53 5.05
CA LEU A 32 0.64 -6.09 4.91
C LEU A 32 -0.72 -5.38 4.86
N VAL A 33 -1.65 -5.83 4.02
CA VAL A 33 -3.00 -5.24 3.98
C VAL A 33 -3.68 -5.37 5.35
N ALA A 34 -3.63 -6.54 5.98
CA ALA A 34 -4.19 -6.75 7.31
C ALA A 34 -3.56 -5.81 8.36
N LEU A 35 -2.25 -5.57 8.29
CA LEU A 35 -1.55 -4.64 9.17
C LEU A 35 -1.98 -3.19 8.96
N LEU A 36 -2.07 -2.75 7.70
CA LEU A 36 -2.53 -1.39 7.38
C LEU A 36 -3.94 -1.14 7.91
N VAL A 37 -4.82 -2.13 7.76
CA VAL A 37 -6.20 -2.10 8.25
C VAL A 37 -6.23 -2.06 9.78
N ALA A 38 -5.51 -2.97 10.44
CA ALA A 38 -5.47 -3.07 11.90
C ALA A 38 -4.91 -1.81 12.57
N GLN A 39 -3.88 -1.19 11.98
CA GLN A 39 -3.27 0.05 12.47
C GLN A 39 -3.97 1.32 11.95
N ARG A 40 -5.01 1.19 11.13
CA ARG A 40 -5.72 2.30 10.46
C ARG A 40 -4.77 3.24 9.69
N ILE A 41 -3.74 2.68 9.07
CA ILE A 41 -2.80 3.42 8.21
C ILE A 41 -3.53 3.73 6.89
N PRO A 42 -3.70 5.02 6.51
CA PRO A 42 -4.46 5.35 5.32
C PRO A 42 -3.84 4.83 4.02
N ILE A 43 -4.68 4.18 3.21
CA ILE A 43 -4.36 3.79 1.83
C ILE A 43 -4.91 4.87 0.90
N LEU A 44 -4.02 5.62 0.27
CA LEU A 44 -4.37 6.70 -0.64
C LEU A 44 -4.79 6.12 -1.99
N TYR A 45 -5.91 6.60 -2.52
CA TYR A 45 -6.38 6.29 -3.86
C TYR A 45 -7.17 7.47 -4.42
N ASP A 46 -7.45 7.46 -5.72
CA ASP A 46 -8.47 8.32 -6.33
C ASP A 46 -9.53 7.46 -7.04
N ALA A 47 -10.48 8.09 -7.72
CA ALA A 47 -11.53 7.38 -8.44
C ALA A 47 -10.99 6.41 -9.51
N ARG A 48 -9.82 6.69 -10.12
CA ARG A 48 -9.21 5.83 -11.15
C ARG A 48 -8.67 4.55 -10.53
N ILE A 49 -7.91 4.67 -9.44
CA ILE A 49 -7.35 3.51 -8.71
C ILE A 49 -8.49 2.66 -8.13
N ARG A 50 -9.52 3.30 -7.57
CA ARG A 50 -10.70 2.58 -7.04
C ARG A 50 -11.41 1.76 -8.12
N ALA A 51 -11.55 2.33 -9.33
CA ALA A 51 -12.14 1.62 -10.47
C ALA A 51 -11.26 0.44 -10.90
N GLU A 52 -9.93 0.63 -11.01
CA GLU A 52 -9.00 -0.45 -11.34
C GLU A 52 -9.08 -1.59 -10.31
N TYR A 53 -9.12 -1.27 -9.01
CA TYR A 53 -9.29 -2.29 -7.98
C TYR A 53 -10.59 -3.09 -8.15
N ALA A 54 -11.71 -2.41 -8.39
CA ALA A 54 -13.01 -3.04 -8.59
C ALA A 54 -13.01 -3.94 -9.84
N ASP A 55 -12.43 -3.47 -10.94
CA ASP A 55 -12.35 -4.23 -12.19
C ASP A 55 -11.43 -5.45 -12.03
N VAL A 56 -10.30 -5.28 -11.35
CA VAL A 56 -9.32 -6.34 -11.11
C VAL A 56 -9.91 -7.49 -10.32
N ILE A 57 -10.62 -7.22 -9.22
CA ILE A 57 -11.22 -8.30 -8.41
C ILE A 57 -12.31 -9.08 -9.17
N MET A 58 -12.89 -8.48 -10.22
CA MET A 58 -13.92 -9.09 -11.06
C MET A 58 -13.36 -9.86 -12.27
N ARG A 59 -12.05 -9.78 -12.53
CA ARG A 59 -11.44 -10.45 -13.70
C ARG A 59 -11.72 -11.96 -13.70
N PRO A 60 -12.13 -12.57 -14.84
CA PRO A 60 -12.48 -13.99 -14.93
C PRO A 60 -11.41 -14.95 -14.40
N LYS A 61 -10.13 -14.59 -14.53
CA LYS A 61 -8.99 -15.39 -14.05
C LYS A 61 -8.98 -15.59 -12.52
N PHE A 62 -9.70 -14.77 -11.76
CA PHE A 62 -9.80 -14.88 -10.29
C PHE A 62 -11.10 -15.55 -9.81
N ARG A 63 -11.92 -16.10 -10.71
CA ARG A 63 -13.18 -16.76 -10.35
C ARG A 63 -13.02 -17.96 -9.42
N ALA A 64 -11.85 -18.60 -9.41
CA ALA A 64 -11.53 -19.69 -8.48
C ALA A 64 -11.38 -19.21 -7.03
N ILE A 65 -11.20 -17.91 -6.80
CA ILE A 65 -11.11 -17.32 -5.47
C ILE A 65 -12.52 -17.00 -4.97
N PRO A 66 -12.89 -17.40 -3.74
CA PRO A 66 -14.21 -17.13 -3.19
C PRO A 66 -14.58 -15.64 -3.29
N ALA A 67 -15.78 -15.33 -3.80
CA ALA A 67 -16.24 -13.94 -3.97
C ALA A 67 -16.14 -13.14 -2.66
N ALA A 68 -16.59 -13.75 -1.55
CA ALA A 68 -16.48 -13.17 -0.20
C ALA A 68 -15.05 -12.75 0.16
N ARG A 69 -14.02 -13.48 -0.27
CA ARG A 69 -12.62 -13.10 -0.02
C ARG A 69 -12.20 -11.89 -0.84
N ARG A 70 -12.59 -11.86 -2.12
CA ARG A 70 -12.26 -10.77 -3.05
C ARG A 70 -12.91 -9.46 -2.60
N GLU A 71 -14.20 -9.53 -2.30
CA GLU A 71 -15.00 -8.41 -1.80
C GLU A 71 -14.52 -7.93 -0.44
N ARG A 72 -14.20 -8.86 0.48
CA ARG A 72 -13.72 -8.49 1.81
C ARG A 72 -12.40 -7.74 1.75
N LEU A 73 -11.44 -8.22 0.95
CA LEU A 73 -10.14 -7.57 0.82
C LEU A 73 -10.27 -6.15 0.24
N LEU A 74 -11.11 -5.98 -0.78
CA LEU A 74 -11.39 -4.65 -1.32
C LEU A 74 -12.08 -3.75 -0.29
N ALA A 75 -13.07 -4.27 0.43
CA ALA A 75 -13.78 -3.53 1.46
C ALA A 75 -12.84 -3.08 2.58
N ASP A 76 -11.95 -3.95 3.07
CA ASP A 76 -10.97 -3.63 4.10
C ASP A 76 -10.02 -2.51 3.64
N VAL A 77 -9.55 -2.55 2.39
CA VAL A 77 -8.71 -1.49 1.80
C VAL A 77 -9.45 -0.16 1.70
N LEU A 78 -10.70 -0.17 1.24
CA LEU A 78 -11.51 1.05 1.11
C LEU A 78 -11.94 1.62 2.47
N GLU A 79 -12.11 0.77 3.49
CA GLU A 79 -12.50 1.19 4.84
C GLU A 79 -11.43 2.08 5.50
N VAL A 80 -10.15 1.74 5.34
CA VAL A 80 -9.05 2.56 5.87
C VAL A 80 -8.50 3.55 4.86
N GLY A 81 -8.95 3.47 3.61
CA GLY A 81 -8.40 4.29 2.55
C GLY A 81 -8.96 5.71 2.51
N LEU A 82 -8.19 6.60 1.89
CA LEU A 82 -8.49 8.01 1.76
C LEU A 82 -8.54 8.36 0.26
N GLU A 83 -9.76 8.60 -0.23
CA GLU A 83 -10.00 9.00 -1.62
C GLU A 83 -9.61 10.47 -1.83
N LEU A 84 -8.68 10.74 -2.75
CA LEU A 84 -8.24 12.08 -3.13
C LEU A 84 -9.02 12.56 -4.36
N SER A 85 -9.65 13.74 -4.26
CA SER A 85 -10.42 14.33 -5.36
C SER A 85 -9.61 15.30 -6.23
N ASN A 86 -8.46 15.78 -5.74
CA ASN A 86 -7.60 16.71 -6.47
C ASN A 86 -6.19 16.12 -6.56
N VAL A 87 -5.92 15.47 -7.68
CA VAL A 87 -4.66 14.78 -7.96
C VAL A 87 -3.99 15.48 -9.13
N GLY A 88 -2.85 16.11 -8.86
CA GLY A 88 -2.08 16.80 -9.89
C GLY A 88 -1.41 15.83 -10.85
N ARG A 89 -1.32 16.23 -12.13
CA ARG A 89 -0.66 15.43 -13.16
C ARG A 89 0.83 15.27 -12.86
N TYR A 90 1.36 14.08 -13.11
CA TYR A 90 2.80 13.85 -13.17
C TYR A 90 3.23 13.81 -14.63
N ASP A 91 4.16 14.68 -15.03
CA ASP A 91 4.66 14.75 -16.42
C ASP A 91 6.00 14.05 -16.64
N GLY A 92 6.56 13.41 -15.61
CA GLY A 92 7.82 12.67 -15.75
C GLY A 92 7.64 11.34 -16.50
N PRO A 93 8.75 10.77 -17.00
CA PRO A 93 8.72 9.52 -17.74
C PRO A 93 8.37 8.34 -16.81
N LEU A 94 7.53 7.44 -17.31
CA LEU A 94 7.22 6.14 -16.71
C LEU A 94 7.35 5.06 -17.78
N ALA A 95 7.65 3.84 -17.36
CA ALA A 95 7.71 2.69 -18.26
C ALA A 95 6.31 2.28 -18.74
N ASP A 96 5.33 2.31 -17.82
CA ASP A 96 3.92 2.07 -18.08
C ASP A 96 3.12 3.34 -17.75
N GLU A 97 2.15 3.66 -18.60
CA GLU A 97 1.25 4.79 -18.38
C GLU A 97 0.18 4.46 -17.32
N ASP A 98 -0.17 3.17 -17.16
CA ASP A 98 -1.13 2.71 -16.15
C ASP A 98 -0.58 2.92 -14.73
N ASP A 99 0.75 2.96 -14.56
CA ASP A 99 1.41 3.25 -13.28
C ASP A 99 1.31 4.73 -12.86
N ARG A 100 0.99 5.63 -13.80
CA ARG A 100 1.00 7.08 -13.56
C ARG A 100 0.03 7.49 -12.47
N MET A 101 -1.18 6.93 -12.44
CA MET A 101 -2.17 7.29 -11.43
C MET A 101 -1.68 7.01 -9.99
N PHE A 102 -0.92 5.93 -9.77
CA PHE A 102 -0.36 5.62 -8.45
C PHE A 102 0.71 6.64 -8.04
N VAL A 103 1.57 7.05 -8.98
CA VAL A 103 2.56 8.09 -8.75
C VAL A 103 1.91 9.43 -8.43
N GLU A 104 0.90 9.82 -9.20
CA GLU A 104 0.18 11.08 -9.00
C GLU A 104 -0.51 11.13 -7.63
N VAL A 105 -1.19 10.06 -7.24
CA VAL A 105 -1.82 9.94 -5.93
C VAL A 105 -0.79 9.95 -4.80
N ALA A 106 0.34 9.23 -4.97
CA ALA A 106 1.41 9.21 -3.99
C ALA A 106 1.99 10.62 -3.75
N ARG A 107 2.17 11.41 -4.82
CA ARG A 107 2.64 12.79 -4.72
C ARG A 107 1.60 13.72 -4.10
N ALA A 108 0.37 13.70 -4.61
CA ALA A 108 -0.71 14.58 -4.14
C ALA A 108 -1.05 14.33 -2.67
N GLY A 109 -1.10 13.06 -2.29
CA GLY A 109 -1.31 12.63 -0.91
C GLY A 109 -0.05 12.62 -0.06
N ALA A 110 1.10 13.10 -0.56
CA ALA A 110 2.37 13.11 0.15
C ALA A 110 2.66 11.79 0.91
N ALA A 111 2.49 10.68 0.19
CA ALA A 111 2.60 9.32 0.68
C ALA A 111 3.97 9.06 1.30
N TYR A 112 3.99 8.23 2.33
CA TYR A 112 5.20 7.66 2.89
C TYR A 112 5.90 6.74 1.88
N ALA A 113 5.13 5.91 1.17
CA ALA A 113 5.66 5.04 0.12
C ALA A 113 4.55 4.63 -0.88
N LEU A 114 4.98 4.29 -2.09
CA LEU A 114 4.21 3.46 -3.02
C LEU A 114 4.68 2.02 -2.89
N ILE A 115 3.76 1.10 -2.64
CA ILE A 115 4.06 -0.31 -2.40
C ILE A 115 3.70 -1.11 -3.66
N THR A 116 4.68 -1.81 -4.24
CA THR A 116 4.51 -2.59 -5.48
C THR A 116 5.39 -3.83 -5.50
N GLY A 117 4.92 -4.89 -6.16
CA GLY A 117 5.75 -6.04 -6.53
C GLY A 117 6.69 -5.80 -7.70
N ASN A 118 6.51 -4.72 -8.47
CA ASN A 118 7.21 -4.46 -9.73
C ASN A 118 8.10 -3.21 -9.66
N LEU A 119 9.07 -3.21 -8.75
CA LEU A 119 9.94 -2.05 -8.49
C LEU A 119 10.61 -1.45 -9.74
N ARG A 120 10.88 -2.28 -10.76
CA ARG A 120 11.55 -1.86 -12.00
C ARG A 120 10.70 -0.93 -12.87
N ASP A 121 9.38 -0.93 -12.68
CA ASP A 121 8.44 -0.15 -13.50
C ASP A 121 8.42 1.33 -13.04
N TYR A 122 8.96 1.60 -11.83
CA TYR A 122 9.02 2.92 -11.21
C TYR A 122 10.45 3.47 -11.18
N PRO A 123 10.67 4.72 -11.65
CA PRO A 123 11.98 5.36 -11.58
C PRO A 123 12.35 5.74 -10.13
N PRO A 124 13.65 5.84 -9.79
CA PRO A 124 14.08 6.20 -8.44
C PRO A 124 13.81 7.67 -8.07
N SER A 125 13.59 8.55 -9.06
CA SER A 125 13.49 10.01 -8.90
C SER A 125 12.04 10.52 -8.75
N LEU A 126 11.20 9.79 -8.02
CA LEU A 126 9.79 10.15 -7.80
C LEU A 126 9.55 11.11 -6.61
N GLY A 127 10.54 11.25 -5.73
CA GLY A 127 10.44 12.10 -4.53
C GLY A 127 9.75 11.43 -3.33
N PHE A 128 9.45 10.13 -3.43
CA PHE A 128 8.99 9.27 -2.35
C PHE A 128 9.52 7.84 -2.58
N PRO A 129 9.68 7.03 -1.53
CA PRO A 129 10.08 5.62 -1.64
C PRO A 129 9.09 4.77 -2.44
N VAL A 130 9.63 3.85 -3.24
CA VAL A 130 8.90 2.73 -3.83
C VAL A 130 9.40 1.46 -3.16
N LEU A 131 8.52 0.75 -2.46
CA LEU A 131 8.90 -0.36 -1.59
C LEU A 131 8.25 -1.68 -2.01
N PRO A 132 8.96 -2.81 -1.93
CA PRO A 132 8.32 -4.11 -2.04
C PRO A 132 7.50 -4.40 -0.78
N PRO A 133 6.44 -5.23 -0.86
CA PRO A 133 5.57 -5.53 0.28
C PRO A 133 6.30 -6.02 1.53
N ALA A 134 7.40 -6.78 1.38
CA ALA A 134 8.18 -7.28 2.51
C ALA A 134 8.87 -6.17 3.30
N THR A 135 9.46 -5.19 2.59
CA THR A 135 10.10 -4.04 3.21
C THR A 135 9.07 -3.16 3.89
N ALA A 136 7.95 -2.85 3.21
CA ALA A 136 6.87 -2.08 3.79
C ALA A 136 6.29 -2.74 5.06
N LEU A 137 6.12 -4.07 5.06
CA LEU A 137 5.64 -4.82 6.22
C LEU A 137 6.64 -4.74 7.40
N ALA A 138 7.94 -4.78 7.13
CA ALA A 138 8.96 -4.67 8.16
C ALA A 138 9.07 -3.24 8.73
N GLU A 139 8.91 -2.21 7.90
CA GLU A 139 9.01 -0.80 8.29
C GLU A 139 7.75 -0.29 9.03
N LEU A 140 6.57 -0.74 8.60
CA LEU A 140 5.28 -0.37 9.21
C LEU A 140 4.86 -1.34 10.32
N GLY A 141 5.53 -2.48 10.40
CA GLY A 141 5.39 -3.45 11.46
C GLY A 141 5.68 -2.82 12.83
N PRO A 142 5.04 -3.31 13.91
CA PRO A 142 5.54 -2.99 15.24
C PRO A 142 7.04 -3.36 15.29
N PRO A 143 7.89 -2.55 15.93
CA PRO A 143 9.30 -2.89 16.08
C PRO A 143 9.37 -4.30 16.68
N CYS A 144 10.00 -5.21 15.94
CA CYS A 144 10.16 -6.58 16.40
C CYS A 144 10.79 -6.51 17.79
N ALA A 145 10.13 -7.08 18.80
CA ALA A 145 10.63 -7.12 20.17
C ALA A 145 11.85 -8.06 20.23
N ALA A 146 12.98 -7.58 19.71
CA ALA A 146 14.27 -8.21 19.83
C ALA A 146 15.04 -7.50 20.95
N THR A 147 15.15 -8.22 22.08
CA THR A 147 16.11 -8.02 23.18
C THR A 147 15.82 -6.89 24.16
N ILE A 148 14.96 -7.18 25.15
CA ILE A 148 15.23 -6.83 26.55
C ILE A 148 15.79 -8.08 27.23
N ASP A 149 17.07 -8.35 26.99
CA ASP A 149 17.91 -9.00 28.00
C ASP A 149 19.08 -8.08 28.29
N ARG A 150 18.99 -7.36 29.40
CA ARG A 150 20.13 -6.92 30.21
C ARG A 150 19.70 -6.93 31.67
N THR A 151 19.91 -8.08 32.30
CA THR A 151 20.56 -8.21 33.62
C THR A 151 20.52 -7.00 34.54
N SER A 152 19.88 -7.14 35.70
CA SER A 152 20.39 -6.62 36.98
C SER A 152 19.73 -7.39 38.13
N SER A 153 20.36 -8.52 38.48
CA SER A 153 20.46 -8.92 39.88
C SER A 153 21.25 -7.84 40.62
N SER A 154 20.76 -7.42 41.77
CA SER A 154 21.54 -6.89 42.88
C SER A 154 20.95 -7.46 44.16
#